data_AF-A0A7V1PRV5-F1
#
_entry.id   AF-A0A7V1PRV5-F1
#
_cell.length_a   1.000
_cell.length_b   1.000
_cell.length_c   1.000
_cell.angle_alpha   90.00
_cell.angle_beta   90.00
_cell.angle_gamma   90.00
#
_symmetry.space_group_name_H-M   'P 1'
#
loop_
_entity.id
_entity.type
_entity.pdbx_description
1 polymer ?
#
loop_
_entity_poly.entity_id
_entity_poly.type
_entity_poly.pdbx_seq_one_letter_code
_entity_poly.pdbx_strand_id
1 'polypeptide(L)'
;MKKFTQIILFAIIISFAGCSSSSKISMKIKNINGIAIVVGNEPFTHIAIQVDSNTVYLIKSNPKIEHMLLMNQGKKIIVKYNKIENVEGNKVIHVVE
;
A
#
# COMPACT_ATOMS: atom_id res chain seq x y z
N MET A 1 -27.21 -47.25 -24.95
CA MET A 1 -26.81 -46.37 -23.82
C MET A 1 -25.30 -46.34 -23.52
N LYS A 2 -24.43 -47.02 -24.28
CA LYS A 2 -22.96 -47.06 -24.02
C LYS A 2 -22.14 -45.92 -24.67
N LYS A 3 -22.69 -45.22 -25.67
CA LYS A 3 -21.98 -44.14 -26.39
C LYS A 3 -22.04 -42.78 -25.68
N PHE A 4 -23.04 -42.58 -24.81
CA PHE A 4 -23.19 -41.34 -24.05
C PHE A 4 -22.19 -41.23 -22.90
N THR A 5 -21.81 -42.36 -22.31
CA THR A 5 -20.86 -42.44 -21.20
C THR A 5 -19.43 -42.10 -21.60
N GLN A 6 -19.02 -42.36 -22.85
CA GLN A 6 -17.68 -42.00 -23.34
C GLN A 6 -17.51 -40.50 -23.62
N ILE A 7 -18.59 -39.78 -23.95
CA ILE A 7 -18.55 -38.33 -24.21
C ILE A 7 -18.36 -37.55 -22.90
N ILE A 8 -18.98 -38.01 -21.82
CA ILE A 8 -18.86 -37.40 -20.48
C ILE A 8 -17.44 -37.54 -19.93
N LEU A 9 -16.75 -38.65 -20.22
CA LEU A 9 -15.37 -38.89 -19.77
C LEU A 9 -14.34 -37.97 -20.45
N PHE A 10 -14.59 -37.57 -21.71
CA PHE A 10 -13.70 -36.68 -22.45
C PHE A 10 -13.83 -35.20 -22.03
N ALA A 11 -15.00 -34.81 -21.51
CA ALA A 11 -15.26 -33.43 -21.07
C ALA A 11 -14.55 -33.05 -19.76
N ILE A 12 -14.16 -34.04 -18.93
CA ILE A 12 -13.52 -33.81 -17.62
C ILE A 12 -12.03 -33.42 -17.76
N ILE A 13 -11.39 -33.71 -18.89
CA ILE A 13 -9.94 -33.49 -19.08
C ILE A 13 -9.62 -32.01 -19.39
N ILE A 14 -10.58 -31.23 -19.89
CA ILE A 14 -10.36 -29.83 -20.32
C ILE A 14 -10.44 -28.85 -19.13
N SER A 15 -10.89 -29.29 -17.95
CA SER A 15 -11.05 -28.42 -16.77
C SER A 15 -9.76 -28.11 -16.02
N PHE A 16 -8.60 -28.61 -16.45
CA PHE A 16 -7.28 -28.19 -15.98
C PHE A 16 -6.64 -27.11 -16.86
N ALA A 17 -7.45 -26.24 -17.48
CA ALA A 17 -6.95 -24.98 -18.03
C ALA A 17 -6.39 -24.14 -16.87
N GLY A 18 -5.08 -24.25 -16.69
CA GLY A 18 -4.33 -23.61 -15.62
C GLY A 18 -4.66 -22.13 -15.51
N CYS A 19 -5.24 -21.75 -14.38
CA CYS A 19 -5.37 -20.36 -13.98
C CYS A 19 -3.96 -19.88 -13.56
N SER A 20 -3.14 -19.50 -14.55
CA SER A 20 -1.89 -18.81 -14.29
C SER A 20 -2.24 -17.39 -13.83
N SER A 21 -2.43 -17.24 -12.52
CA SER A 21 -2.64 -15.94 -11.88
C SER A 21 -1.32 -15.18 -11.92
N SER A 22 -1.08 -14.48 -13.04
CA SER A 22 -0.05 -13.45 -13.10
C SER A 22 -0.54 -12.28 -12.26
N SER A 23 -0.16 -12.26 -10.98
CA SER A 23 -0.31 -11.08 -10.14
C SER A 23 0.60 -10.00 -10.70
N LYS A 24 0.12 -9.23 -11.67
CA LYS A 24 0.71 -7.93 -11.98
C LYS A 24 0.62 -7.14 -10.67
N ILE A 25 1.77 -6.94 -10.02
CA ILE A 25 1.93 -5.98 -8.92
C ILE A 25 1.75 -4.61 -9.58
N SER A 26 0.51 -4.26 -9.87
CA SER A 26 0.14 -2.88 -10.14
C SER A 26 0.42 -2.15 -8.83
N MET A 27 1.40 -1.24 -8.83
CA MET A 27 1.60 -0.30 -7.74
C MET A 27 0.32 0.53 -7.62
N LYS A 28 -0.64 0.02 -6.86
CA LYS A 28 -1.93 0.66 -6.66
C LYS A 28 -1.66 1.85 -5.76
N ILE A 29 -1.71 3.04 -6.33
CA ILE A 29 -1.65 4.29 -5.58
C ILE A 29 -2.85 4.28 -4.63
N LYS A 30 -2.57 4.44 -3.34
CA LYS A 30 -3.55 4.46 -2.25
C LYS A 30 -3.51 5.82 -1.58
N ASN A 31 -4.61 6.20 -0.95
CA ASN A 31 -4.69 7.44 -0.18
C ASN A 31 -4.73 7.12 1.31
N ILE A 32 -4.11 7.95 2.12
CA ILE A 32 -4.19 7.90 3.57
C ILE A 32 -4.51 9.29 4.11
N ASN A 33 -5.46 9.36 5.03
CA ASN A 33 -5.95 10.59 5.64
C ASN A 33 -5.48 10.61 7.10
N GLY A 34 -4.87 11.71 7.53
CA GLY A 34 -4.38 11.84 8.90
C GLY A 34 -3.81 13.22 9.18
N ILE A 35 -3.21 13.37 10.34
CA ILE A 35 -2.62 14.63 10.81
C ILE A 35 -1.11 14.58 10.55
N ALA A 36 -0.58 15.61 9.88
CA ALA A 36 0.86 15.75 9.72
C ALA A 36 1.50 16.09 11.07
N ILE A 37 2.45 15.28 11.50
CA ILE A 37 3.18 15.46 12.76
C ILE A 37 4.68 15.30 12.52
N VAL A 38 5.47 15.73 13.49
CA VAL A 38 6.91 15.49 13.55
C VAL A 38 7.17 14.62 14.76
N VAL A 39 7.93 13.55 14.57
CA VAL A 39 8.29 12.58 15.62
C VAL A 39 9.80 12.52 15.77
N GLY A 40 10.26 12.16 16.95
CA GLY A 40 11.69 12.13 17.29
C GLY A 40 12.17 13.42 17.97
N ASN A 41 13.42 13.39 18.40
CA ASN A 41 14.13 14.51 19.01
C ASN A 41 15.06 15.15 17.99
N GLU A 42 15.29 16.46 18.09
CA GLU A 42 16.27 17.13 17.23
C GLU A 42 17.69 16.58 17.48
N PRO A 43 18.52 16.38 16.43
CA PRO A 43 18.26 16.60 15.00
C PRO A 43 17.62 15.41 14.25
N PHE A 44 17.27 14.33 14.94
CA PHE A 44 16.73 13.08 14.39
C PHE A 44 15.20 13.09 14.27
N THR A 45 14.65 14.22 13.83
CA THR A 45 13.21 14.37 13.63
C THR A 45 12.78 13.80 12.28
N HIS A 46 11.63 13.15 12.25
CA HIS A 46 11.00 12.61 11.04
C HIS A 46 9.58 13.12 10.90
N ILE A 47 9.16 13.40 9.66
CA ILE A 47 7.76 13.71 9.38
C ILE A 47 6.96 12.40 9.37
N ALA A 48 5.79 12.44 9.99
CA ALA A 48 4.88 11.32 10.04
C ALA A 48 3.42 11.77 9.82
N ILE A 49 2.56 10.80 9.52
CA ILE A 49 1.11 10.97 9.50
C ILE A 49 0.51 10.13 10.61
N GLN A 50 -0.21 10.78 11.50
CA GLN A 50 -1.05 10.13 12.50
C GLN A 50 -2.46 9.94 11.92
N VAL A 51 -2.87 8.69 11.72
CA VAL A 51 -4.21 8.36 11.21
C VAL A 51 -5.23 8.29 12.35
N ASP A 52 -4.79 7.79 13.50
CA ASP A 52 -5.57 7.67 14.73
C ASP A 52 -4.63 7.67 15.95
N SER A 53 -5.18 7.49 17.15
CA SER A 53 -4.40 7.53 18.41
C SER A 53 -3.27 6.51 18.49
N ASN A 54 -3.35 5.40 17.74
CA ASN A 54 -2.43 4.27 17.84
C ASN A 54 -1.62 4.03 16.55
N THR A 55 -1.97 4.71 15.47
CA THR A 55 -1.40 4.46 14.15
C THR A 55 -0.68 5.68 13.61
N VAL A 56 0.65 5.56 13.56
CA VAL A 56 1.56 6.57 12.99
C VAL A 56 2.36 5.93 11.86
N TYR A 57 2.48 6.65 10.74
CA TYR A 57 3.31 6.27 9.60
C TYR A 57 4.40 7.30 9.36
N LEU A 58 5.66 6.87 9.34
CA LEU A 58 6.75 7.72 8.89
C LEU A 58 6.63 7.98 7.38
N ILE A 59 6.98 9.18 6.94
CA ILE A 59 6.87 9.56 5.54
C ILE A 59 8.24 9.52 4.90
N LYS A 60 8.33 8.83 3.77
CA LYS A 60 9.43 8.94 2.83
C LYS A 60 8.93 9.58 1.55
N SER A 61 9.43 10.78 1.25
CA SER A 61 8.97 11.58 0.11
C SER A 61 10.12 12.40 -0.48
N ASN A 62 9.84 13.14 -1.56
CA ASN A 62 10.76 14.16 -2.05
C ASN A 62 10.77 15.39 -1.12
N PRO A 63 11.80 16.25 -1.19
CA PRO A 63 11.92 17.43 -0.31
C PRO A 63 10.77 18.44 -0.44
N LYS A 64 10.15 18.54 -1.62
CA LYS A 64 9.02 19.46 -1.86
C LYS A 64 7.79 19.05 -1.06
N ILE A 65 7.46 17.75 -1.07
CA ILE A 65 6.37 17.19 -0.29
C ILE A 65 6.69 17.28 1.20
N GLU A 66 7.93 16.95 1.58
CA GLU A 66 8.40 17.05 2.96
C GLU A 66 8.22 18.47 3.53
N HIS A 67 8.69 19.49 2.80
CA HIS A 67 8.48 20.89 3.18
C HIS A 67 6.99 21.27 3.24
N MET A 68 6.18 20.81 2.29
CA MET A 68 4.74 21.05 2.30
C MET A 68 4.07 20.41 3.53
N LEU A 69 4.53 19.25 3.98
CA LEU A 69 4.03 18.59 5.17
C LEU A 69 4.46 19.30 6.46
N LEU A 70 5.71 19.79 6.53
CA LEU A 70 6.19 20.62 7.65
C LEU A 70 5.34 21.88 7.80
N MET A 71 5.08 22.58 6.70
CA MET A 71 4.26 23.80 6.69
C MET A 71 2.78 23.55 7.05
N ASN A 72 2.36 22.29 7.02
CA ASN A 72 1.00 21.85 7.37
C ASN A 72 0.97 20.97 8.62
N GLN A 73 2.00 21.03 9.46
CA GLN A 73 2.02 20.32 10.75
C GLN A 73 0.76 20.67 11.59
N GLY A 74 0.21 19.65 12.25
CA GLY A 74 -1.02 19.74 13.05
C GLY A 74 -2.30 19.79 12.23
N LYS A 75 -2.23 19.88 10.89
CA LYS A 75 -3.42 19.89 10.03
C LYS A 75 -3.75 18.50 9.52
N LYS A 76 -5.04 18.27 9.28
CA LYS A 76 -5.55 17.08 8.61
C LYS A 76 -5.29 17.17 7.11
N ILE A 77 -4.63 16.16 6.56
CA ILE A 77 -4.20 16.09 5.16
C ILE A 77 -4.47 14.71 4.59
N ILE A 78 -4.54 14.63 3.25
CA ILE A 78 -4.61 13.38 2.52
C ILE A 78 -3.34 13.27 1.69
N VAL A 79 -2.59 12.18 1.85
CA VAL A 79 -1.43 11.88 1.00
C VAL A 79 -1.66 10.62 0.20
N LYS A 80 -1.10 10.59 -1.01
CA LYS A 80 -1.10 9.41 -1.86
C LYS A 80 0.21 8.66 -1.66
N TYR A 81 0.17 7.34 -1.57
CA TYR A 81 1.35 6.50 -1.39
C TYR A 81 1.27 5.26 -2.28
N ASN A 82 2.42 4.75 -2.69
CA ASN A 82 2.51 3.54 -3.52
C ASN A 82 2.97 2.31 -2.73
N LYS A 83 3.67 2.52 -1.61
CA LYS A 83 4.33 1.45 -0.85
C LYS A 83 4.29 1.76 0.64
N ILE A 84 4.11 0.69 1.42
CA ILE A 84 4.35 0.69 2.86
C ILE A 84 5.50 -0.28 3.11
N GLU A 85 6.51 0.15 3.84
CA GLU A 85 7.62 -0.67 4.30
C GLU A 85 7.62 -0.71 5.82
N ASN A 86 8.11 -1.81 6.39
CA ASN A 86 8.38 -1.88 7.81
C ASN A 86 9.89 -1.81 8.00
N VAL A 87 10.38 -0.73 8.60
CA VAL A 87 11.79 -0.46 8.82
C VAL A 87 12.00 -0.37 10.33
N GLU A 88 12.73 -1.33 10.90
CA GLU A 88 13.06 -1.36 12.33
C GLU A 88 11.83 -1.27 13.26
N GLY A 89 10.71 -1.86 12.84
CA GLY A 89 9.44 -1.83 13.58
C GLY A 89 8.54 -0.62 13.25
N ASN A 90 9.04 0.35 12.49
CA ASN A 90 8.28 1.52 12.06
C ASN A 90 7.62 1.28 10.71
N LYS A 91 6.35 1.70 10.58
CA LYS A 91 5.66 1.70 9.29
C LYS A 91 6.02 2.96 8.52
N VAL A 92 6.68 2.80 7.39
CA VAL A 92 7.12 3.89 6.50
C VAL A 92 6.27 3.87 5.23
N ILE A 93 5.64 4.98 4.89
CA ILE A 93 4.91 5.15 3.63
C ILE A 93 5.71 5.94 2.61
N HIS A 94 5.74 5.47 1.37
CA HIS A 94 6.39 6.14 0.25
C HIS A 94 5.36 6.98 -0.48
N VAL A 95 5.39 8.29 -0.22
CA VAL A 95 4.39 9.23 -0.72
C VAL A 95 4.71 9.61 -2.17
N VAL A 96 3.69 9.54 -3.02
CA VAL A 96 3.74 9.84 -4.46
C VAL A 96 2.66 10.85 -4.80
N GLU A 97 3.03 12.13 -4.83
CA GLU A 97 2.25 13.26 -5.39
C GLU A 97 0.76 13.38 -4.96
#